data_AF-A0A938AG35-F1
#
_entry.id   AF-A0A938AG35-F1
#
_cell.length_a   1.000
_cell.length_b   1.000
_cell.length_c   1.000
_cell.angle_alpha   90.00
_cell.angle_beta   90.00
_cell.angle_gamma   90.00
#
_symmetry.space_group_name_H-M   'P 1'
#
loop_
_entity.id
_entity.type
_entity.pdbx_description
1 polymer ?
#
loop_
_entity_poly.entity_id
_entity_poly.type
_entity_poly.pdbx_seq_one_letter_code
_entity_poly.pdbx_strand_id
1 'polypeptide(L)'
;MDTTVNSGRRKLLRVGGTSLLSATAVALLAGCERMASQAQAQTNPAGDVQILNVALGLEHEAISAYSIAAGSGLVSKAVLPVAVTFQGHHKEHRDALIATIRKLGGTPVAAKPDAEVAKALNAASLKNQTDVLRLAQRLERGAANAYLGVIPSFSDKGLAQVSAKLASDETGHWIVLSQALGDALSPKAFYVG
;
A
#
# COMPACT_ATOMS: atom_id res chain seq x y z
N MET A 1 -38.19 38.94 -4.21
CA MET A 1 -37.20 39.13 -3.14
C MET A 1 -37.28 37.92 -2.24
N ASP A 2 -36.31 37.02 -2.10
CA ASP A 2 -35.02 36.87 -2.77
C ASP A 2 -34.65 35.39 -2.76
N THR A 3 -34.18 34.95 -3.92
CA THR A 3 -33.51 33.69 -4.20
C THR A 3 -32.11 33.73 -3.59
N THR A 4 -31.72 32.73 -2.79
CA THR A 4 -30.30 32.44 -2.57
C THR A 4 -30.00 30.98 -2.94
N VAL A 5 -29.67 30.82 -4.22
CA VAL A 5 -28.92 29.67 -4.73
C VAL A 5 -27.50 29.79 -4.16
N ASN A 6 -27.11 28.88 -3.26
CA ASN A 6 -25.70 28.73 -2.90
C ASN A 6 -25.04 27.74 -3.86
N SER A 7 -24.42 28.28 -4.90
CA SER A 7 -23.60 27.54 -5.85
C SER A 7 -22.14 27.59 -5.38
N GLY A 8 -21.59 26.44 -5.01
CA GLY A 8 -20.19 26.26 -4.65
C GLY A 8 -20.07 25.12 -3.63
N ARG A 9 -19.65 23.92 -4.02
CA ARG A 9 -18.26 23.67 -4.39
C ARG A 9 -18.15 22.39 -5.23
N ARG A 10 -17.67 22.58 -6.46
CA ARG A 10 -16.83 21.67 -7.25
C ARG A 10 -17.26 20.20 -7.30
N LYS A 11 -17.91 19.86 -8.42
CA LYS A 11 -17.41 18.88 -9.41
C LYS A 11 -16.21 18.05 -8.90
N LEU A 12 -16.44 16.78 -8.59
CA LEU A 12 -15.44 15.78 -8.87
C LEU A 12 -16.07 14.74 -9.79
N LEU A 13 -15.67 14.83 -11.06
CA LEU A 13 -15.95 13.84 -12.08
C LEU A 13 -15.50 12.47 -11.58
N ARG A 14 -16.45 11.54 -11.59
CA ARG A 14 -16.25 10.13 -11.29
C ARG A 14 -15.39 9.53 -12.41
N VAL A 15 -14.08 9.41 -12.15
CA VAL A 15 -13.18 8.57 -12.92
C VAL A 15 -13.54 7.12 -12.57
N GLY A 16 -13.84 6.32 -13.59
CA GLY A 16 -14.07 4.89 -13.46
C GLY A 16 -12.79 4.16 -13.07
N GLY A 17 -12.91 3.19 -12.19
CA GLY A 17 -11.82 2.31 -11.77
C GLY A 17 -11.99 1.87 -10.32
N THR A 18 -12.15 0.56 -10.13
CA THR A 18 -12.27 -0.15 -8.85
C THR A 18 -11.20 0.29 -7.84
N SER A 19 -11.59 1.16 -6.92
CA SER A 19 -10.84 1.46 -5.70
C SER A 19 -11.65 0.89 -4.54
N LEU A 20 -11.06 -0.02 -3.77
CA LEU A 20 -11.63 -0.44 -2.50
C LEU A 20 -11.66 0.80 -1.59
N LEU A 21 -12.86 1.31 -1.36
CA LEU A 21 -13.10 2.48 -0.51
C LEU A 21 -12.73 2.13 0.93
N SER A 22 -11.98 3.00 1.60
CA SER A 22 -11.74 2.88 3.04
C SER A 22 -13.08 2.92 3.79
N ALA A 23 -13.17 2.27 4.95
CA ALA A 23 -14.39 2.30 5.78
C ALA A 23 -14.85 3.75 6.09
N THR A 24 -13.90 4.67 6.20
CA THR A 24 -14.12 6.12 6.35
C THR A 24 -14.77 6.73 5.10
N ALA A 25 -14.30 6.39 3.90
CA ALA A 25 -14.90 6.84 2.65
C ALA A 25 -16.30 6.26 2.45
N VAL A 26 -16.54 5.00 2.85
CA VAL A 26 -17.87 4.38 2.86
C VAL A 26 -18.81 5.09 3.84
N ALA A 27 -18.36 5.41 5.05
CA ALA A 27 -19.16 6.08 6.07
C ALA A 27 -19.52 7.54 5.70
N LEU A 28 -18.59 8.27 5.08
CA LEU A 28 -18.82 9.61 4.54
C LEU A 28 -19.80 9.59 3.36
N LEU A 29 -19.75 8.57 2.51
CA LEU A 29 -20.68 8.39 1.40
C LEU A 29 -22.09 7.94 1.83
N ALA A 30 -22.24 7.33 3.01
CA ALA A 30 -23.51 6.85 3.56
C ALA A 30 -24.30 7.91 4.38
N GLY A 31 -23.82 9.16 4.46
CA GLY A 31 -24.49 10.23 5.20
C GLY A 31 -24.47 10.06 6.73
N CYS A 32 -23.63 9.16 7.25
CA CYS A 32 -23.46 8.93 8.69
C CYS A 32 -22.36 9.83 9.25
N GLU A 33 -22.55 11.15 9.16
CA GLU A 33 -21.56 12.17 9.60
C GLU A 33 -21.16 12.03 11.07
N ARG A 34 -22.06 11.47 11.91
CA ARG A 34 -21.84 11.19 13.34
C ARG A 34 -20.84 10.05 13.61
N MET A 35 -20.59 9.17 12.64
CA MET A 35 -19.57 8.11 12.74
C MET A 35 -18.19 8.64 12.29
N ALA A 36 -18.16 9.61 11.37
CA ALA A 36 -16.92 10.29 10.98
C ALA A 36 -16.38 11.22 12.08
N SER A 37 -17.26 11.79 12.92
CA SER A 37 -16.88 12.67 14.03
C SER A 37 -16.42 11.94 15.30
N GLN A 38 -16.54 10.60 15.38
CA GLN A 38 -15.99 9.81 16.49
C GLN A 38 -14.48 9.51 16.37
N ALA A 39 -13.82 9.95 15.30
CA ALA A 39 -12.38 9.83 15.12
C ALA A 39 -11.55 10.85 15.95
N GLN A 40 -12.17 11.55 16.90
CA GLN A 40 -11.53 12.58 17.70
C GLN A 40 -11.19 12.06 19.11
N ALA A 41 -9.88 11.82 19.32
CA ALA A 41 -9.19 11.73 20.61
C ALA A 41 -9.74 10.73 21.66
N GLN A 42 -9.90 9.48 21.26
CA GLN A 42 -9.68 8.32 22.13
C GLN A 42 -8.78 7.35 21.37
N THR A 43 -7.82 6.72 22.04
CA THR A 43 -7.03 5.64 21.43
C THR A 43 -8.01 4.61 20.86
N ASN A 44 -7.90 4.31 19.56
CA ASN A 44 -8.73 3.29 18.90
C ASN A 44 -7.84 2.13 18.43
N PRO A 45 -7.36 1.27 19.35
CA PRO A 45 -6.51 0.14 18.99
C PRO A 45 -7.16 -0.78 17.95
N ALA A 46 -8.48 -0.92 17.95
CA ALA A 46 -9.18 -1.75 16.98
C ALA A 46 -9.10 -1.17 15.55
N GLY A 47 -9.24 0.14 15.40
CA GLY A 47 -9.04 0.84 14.12
C GLY A 47 -7.59 0.74 13.64
N ASP A 48 -6.63 0.95 14.54
CA ASP A 48 -5.20 0.84 14.22
C ASP A 48 -4.85 -0.61 13.79
N VAL A 49 -5.40 -1.63 14.46
CA VAL A 49 -5.22 -3.05 14.09
C VAL A 49 -5.78 -3.36 12.70
N GLN A 50 -6.90 -2.75 12.30
CA GLN A 50 -7.46 -2.94 10.96
C GLN A 50 -6.52 -2.36 9.89
N ILE A 51 -6.00 -1.15 10.12
CA ILE A 51 -5.04 -0.50 9.21
C ILE A 51 -3.77 -1.36 9.08
N LEU A 52 -3.22 -1.83 10.21
CA LEU A 52 -2.03 -2.68 10.22
C LEU A 52 -2.26 -4.03 9.51
N ASN A 53 -3.45 -4.60 9.58
CA ASN A 53 -3.77 -5.82 8.86
C ASN A 53 -3.86 -5.62 7.34
N VAL A 54 -4.32 -4.45 6.87
CA VAL A 54 -4.25 -4.11 5.44
C VAL A 54 -2.80 -4.03 5.00
N ALA A 55 -1.94 -3.34 5.77
CA ALA A 55 -0.50 -3.28 5.50
C ALA A 55 0.14 -4.68 5.49
N LEU A 56 -0.19 -5.53 6.47
CA LEU A 56 0.33 -6.89 6.52
C LEU A 56 -0.06 -7.72 5.28
N GLY A 57 -1.27 -7.52 4.77
CA GLY A 57 -1.69 -8.14 3.50
C GLY A 57 -0.81 -7.72 2.32
N LEU A 58 -0.45 -6.43 2.24
CA LEU A 58 0.45 -5.91 1.20
C LEU A 58 1.86 -6.51 1.32
N GLU A 59 2.40 -6.65 2.54
CA GLU A 59 3.71 -7.28 2.72
C GLU A 59 3.73 -8.76 2.31
N HIS A 60 2.66 -9.51 2.63
CA HIS A 60 2.55 -10.89 2.14
C HIS A 60 2.50 -10.96 0.61
N GLU A 61 1.76 -10.06 -0.02
CA GLU A 61 1.66 -9.97 -1.48
C GLU A 61 3.02 -9.62 -2.11
N ALA A 62 3.75 -8.65 -1.54
CA ALA A 62 5.08 -8.26 -2.00
C ALA A 62 6.08 -9.43 -1.90
N ILE A 63 6.12 -10.13 -0.77
CA ILE A 63 6.99 -11.31 -0.58
C ILE A 63 6.71 -12.36 -1.66
N SER A 64 5.43 -12.65 -1.92
CA SER A 64 5.01 -13.61 -2.94
C SER A 64 5.36 -13.12 -4.35
N ALA A 65 5.13 -11.84 -4.66
CA ALA A 65 5.49 -11.23 -5.94
C ALA A 65 6.99 -11.38 -6.23
N TYR A 66 7.85 -11.13 -5.25
CA TYR A 66 9.30 -11.33 -5.39
C TYR A 66 9.69 -12.80 -5.55
N SER A 67 9.03 -13.73 -4.86
CA SER A 67 9.24 -15.17 -5.07
C SER A 67 8.87 -15.59 -6.49
N ILE A 68 7.72 -15.15 -6.98
CA ILE A 68 7.23 -15.42 -8.33
C ILE A 68 8.19 -14.83 -9.37
N ALA A 69 8.62 -13.59 -9.19
CA ALA A 69 9.57 -12.92 -10.06
C ALA A 69 10.91 -13.66 -10.13
N ALA A 70 11.48 -14.02 -8.96
CA ALA A 70 12.74 -14.76 -8.88
C ALA A 70 12.64 -16.16 -9.51
N GLY A 71 11.51 -16.84 -9.35
CA GLY A 71 11.25 -18.17 -9.92
C GLY A 71 10.85 -18.18 -11.40
N SER A 72 10.53 -17.02 -11.99
CA SER A 72 10.01 -16.94 -13.36
C SER A 72 11.02 -17.27 -14.46
N GLY A 73 12.31 -17.23 -14.16
CA GLY A 73 13.38 -17.31 -15.16
C GLY A 73 13.52 -16.08 -16.06
N LEU A 74 12.70 -15.04 -15.86
CA LEU A 74 12.73 -13.80 -16.63
C LEU A 74 13.72 -12.77 -16.10
N VAL A 75 14.16 -12.91 -14.85
CA VAL A 75 15.09 -11.98 -14.18
C VAL A 75 16.52 -12.46 -14.37
N SER A 76 17.40 -11.58 -14.83
CA SER A 76 18.81 -11.89 -15.01
C SER A 76 19.52 -12.11 -13.67
N LYS A 77 20.61 -12.88 -13.71
CA LYS A 77 21.46 -13.14 -12.54
C LYS A 77 22.02 -11.87 -11.90
N ALA A 78 22.21 -10.79 -12.67
CA ALA A 78 22.71 -9.53 -12.17
C ALA A 78 21.67 -8.78 -11.31
N VAL A 79 20.38 -8.96 -11.59
CA VAL A 79 19.27 -8.28 -10.89
C VAL A 79 18.75 -9.09 -9.71
N LEU A 80 18.89 -10.43 -9.75
CA LEU A 80 18.37 -11.34 -8.73
C LEU A 80 18.80 -10.98 -7.28
N PRO A 81 20.06 -10.57 -6.99
CA PRO A 81 20.43 -10.18 -5.62
C PRO A 81 19.64 -9.00 -5.05
N VAL A 82 19.26 -8.04 -5.91
CA VAL A 82 18.43 -6.89 -5.51
C VAL A 82 17.01 -7.37 -5.16
N ALA A 83 16.44 -8.24 -5.99
CA ALA A 83 15.12 -8.84 -5.73
C ALA A 83 15.10 -9.64 -4.40
N VAL A 84 16.15 -10.40 -4.11
CA VAL A 84 16.29 -11.13 -2.83
C VAL A 84 16.39 -10.15 -1.65
N THR A 85 17.12 -9.05 -1.82
CA THR A 85 17.27 -8.01 -0.79
C THR A 85 15.92 -7.36 -0.45
N PHE A 86 15.16 -6.94 -1.47
CA PHE A 86 13.83 -6.35 -1.27
C PHE A 86 12.84 -7.34 -0.66
N GLN A 87 12.85 -8.60 -1.09
CA GLN A 87 12.07 -9.64 -0.41
C GLN A 87 12.46 -9.79 1.08
N GLY A 88 13.74 -9.65 1.40
CA GLY A 88 14.24 -9.63 2.77
C GLY A 88 13.60 -8.50 3.58
N HIS A 89 13.63 -7.28 3.05
CA HIS A 89 12.99 -6.12 3.69
C HIS A 89 11.50 -6.33 3.94
N HIS A 90 10.73 -6.81 2.96
CA HIS A 90 9.31 -7.10 3.15
C HIS A 90 9.05 -8.16 4.23
N LYS A 91 9.94 -9.16 4.37
CA LYS A 91 9.84 -10.13 5.48
C LYS A 91 10.04 -9.47 6.84
N GLU A 92 11.01 -8.56 6.95
CA GLU A 92 11.23 -7.77 8.17
C GLU A 92 10.03 -6.89 8.49
N HIS A 93 9.46 -6.21 7.49
CA HIS A 93 8.25 -5.40 7.64
C HIS A 93 7.05 -6.23 8.08
N ARG A 94 6.77 -7.35 7.39
CA ARG A 94 5.73 -8.31 7.76
C ARG A 94 5.85 -8.76 9.21
N ASP A 95 7.05 -9.14 9.64
CA ASP A 95 7.29 -9.67 10.98
C ASP A 95 7.08 -8.58 12.04
N ALA A 96 7.49 -7.34 11.76
CA ALA A 96 7.21 -6.19 12.60
C ALA A 96 5.70 -5.88 12.70
N LEU A 97 4.97 -5.95 11.59
CA LEU A 97 3.51 -5.75 11.57
C LEU A 97 2.79 -6.86 12.35
N ILE A 98 3.15 -8.14 12.14
CA ILE A 98 2.60 -9.28 12.90
C ILE A 98 2.80 -9.08 14.40
N ALA A 99 4.01 -8.71 14.82
CA ALA A 99 4.33 -8.47 16.22
C ALA A 99 3.49 -7.32 16.80
N THR A 100 3.33 -6.24 16.04
CA THR A 100 2.56 -5.05 16.45
C THR A 100 1.07 -5.37 16.56
N ILE A 101 0.48 -6.06 15.57
CA ILE A 101 -0.92 -6.48 15.58
C ILE A 101 -1.21 -7.33 16.81
N ARG A 102 -0.36 -8.33 17.10
CA ARG A 102 -0.49 -9.18 18.29
C ARG A 102 -0.38 -8.38 19.59
N LYS A 103 0.56 -7.44 19.67
CA LYS A 103 0.73 -6.57 20.85
C LYS A 103 -0.52 -5.72 21.13
N LEU A 104 -1.23 -5.31 20.09
CA LEU A 104 -2.49 -4.56 20.19
C LEU A 104 -3.71 -5.46 20.41
N GLY A 105 -3.52 -6.78 20.61
CA GLY A 105 -4.59 -7.74 20.83
C GLY A 105 -5.34 -8.18 19.56
N GLY A 106 -4.81 -7.83 18.38
CA GLY A 106 -5.37 -8.21 17.09
C GLY A 106 -4.88 -9.57 16.60
N THR A 107 -5.63 -10.13 15.64
CA THR A 107 -5.23 -11.33 14.90
C THR A 107 -4.59 -10.92 13.57
N PRO A 108 -3.33 -11.31 13.30
CA PRO A 108 -2.69 -11.04 12.02
C PRO A 108 -3.36 -11.79 10.87
N VAL A 109 -3.58 -11.13 9.74
CA VAL A 109 -4.10 -11.73 8.52
C VAL A 109 -3.10 -12.74 7.95
N ALA A 110 -3.61 -13.87 7.47
CA ALA A 110 -2.81 -14.90 6.83
C ALA A 110 -2.39 -14.49 5.41
N ALA A 111 -1.23 -14.97 4.98
CA ALA A 111 -0.81 -14.85 3.59
C ALA A 111 -1.76 -15.63 2.66
N LYS A 112 -1.95 -15.10 1.46
CA LYS A 112 -2.63 -15.82 0.37
C LYS A 112 -1.67 -16.82 -0.28
N PRO A 113 -2.17 -17.90 -0.90
CA PRO A 113 -1.33 -18.81 -1.67
C PRO A 113 -0.67 -18.11 -2.87
N ASP A 114 0.57 -18.47 -3.19
CA ASP A 114 1.31 -17.89 -4.33
C ASP A 114 0.55 -18.01 -5.66
N ALA A 115 -0.21 -19.09 -5.87
CA ALA A 115 -1.04 -19.26 -7.07
C ALA A 115 -2.15 -18.20 -7.19
N GLU A 116 -2.74 -17.78 -6.06
CA GLU A 116 -3.74 -16.71 -6.04
C GLU A 116 -3.09 -15.36 -6.33
N VAL A 117 -1.94 -15.08 -5.71
CA VAL A 117 -1.17 -13.85 -5.93
C VAL A 117 -0.71 -13.76 -7.39
N ALA A 118 -0.14 -14.83 -7.94
CA ALA A 118 0.30 -14.89 -9.34
C ALA A 118 -0.86 -14.58 -10.31
N LYS A 119 -2.06 -15.08 -10.03
CA LYS A 119 -3.26 -14.78 -10.81
C LYS A 119 -3.68 -13.32 -10.67
N ALA A 120 -3.70 -12.78 -9.45
CA ALA A 120 -4.07 -11.39 -9.19
C ALA A 120 -3.11 -10.39 -9.86
N LEU A 121 -1.82 -10.71 -9.87
CA LEU A 121 -0.77 -9.93 -10.53
C LEU A 121 -0.71 -10.14 -12.04
N ASN A 122 -1.53 -11.05 -12.59
CA ASN A 122 -1.47 -11.47 -13.99
C ASN A 122 -0.05 -11.91 -14.40
N ALA A 123 0.64 -12.65 -13.53
CA ALA A 123 2.05 -13.02 -13.71
C ALA A 123 2.31 -13.81 -14.99
N ALA A 124 1.32 -14.57 -15.47
CA ALA A 124 1.39 -15.31 -16.74
C ALA A 124 1.53 -14.39 -17.97
N SER A 125 1.25 -13.09 -17.85
CA SER A 125 1.40 -12.12 -18.93
C SER A 125 2.81 -11.53 -19.06
N LEU A 126 3.69 -11.75 -18.08
CA LEU A 126 5.06 -11.23 -18.07
C LEU A 126 5.92 -12.02 -19.06
N LYS A 127 6.64 -11.32 -19.95
CA LYS A 127 7.40 -11.96 -21.04
C LYS A 127 8.91 -11.79 -20.93
N ASN A 128 9.36 -10.80 -20.17
CA ASN A 128 10.77 -10.43 -20.07
C ASN A 128 11.07 -9.71 -18.76
N GLN A 129 12.36 -9.47 -18.49
CA GLN A 129 12.81 -8.77 -17.28
C GLN A 129 12.16 -7.40 -17.11
N THR A 130 11.99 -6.64 -18.20
CA THR A 130 11.38 -5.30 -18.13
C THR A 130 9.95 -5.38 -17.62
N ASP A 131 9.15 -6.35 -18.07
CA ASP A 131 7.77 -6.54 -17.56
C ASP A 131 7.76 -6.82 -16.05
N VAL A 132 8.68 -7.67 -15.58
CA VAL A 132 8.84 -8.00 -14.16
C VAL A 132 9.24 -6.77 -13.35
N LEU A 133 10.25 -6.03 -13.80
CA LEU A 133 10.72 -4.82 -13.12
C LEU A 133 9.64 -3.73 -13.09
N ARG A 134 8.85 -3.58 -14.17
CA ARG A 134 7.71 -2.67 -14.22
C ARG A 134 6.60 -3.08 -13.26
N LEU A 135 6.35 -4.38 -13.11
CA LEU A 135 5.40 -4.87 -12.11
C LEU A 135 5.88 -4.55 -10.70
N ALA A 136 7.13 -4.90 -10.35
CA ALA A 136 7.73 -4.59 -9.06
C ALA A 136 7.68 -3.08 -8.78
N GLN A 137 8.11 -2.24 -9.73
CA GLN A 137 8.10 -0.77 -9.60
C GLN A 137 6.69 -0.22 -9.27
N ARG A 138 5.64 -0.78 -9.88
CA ARG A 138 4.26 -0.39 -9.58
C ARG A 138 3.83 -0.82 -8.18
N LEU A 139 4.21 -2.02 -7.76
CA LEU A 139 3.91 -2.54 -6.43
C LEU A 139 4.59 -1.68 -5.35
N GLU A 140 5.88 -1.38 -5.49
CA GLU A 140 6.61 -0.54 -4.51
C GLU A 140 6.02 0.86 -4.40
N ARG A 141 5.72 1.49 -5.55
CA ARG A 141 5.08 2.81 -5.52
C ARG A 141 3.68 2.73 -4.90
N GLY A 142 2.96 1.65 -5.13
CA GLY A 142 1.65 1.39 -4.52
C GLY A 142 1.75 1.27 -3.00
N ALA A 143 2.68 0.45 -2.51
CA ALA A 143 2.95 0.25 -1.08
C ALA A 143 3.39 1.55 -0.40
N ALA A 144 4.32 2.31 -1.00
CA ALA A 144 4.73 3.62 -0.50
C ALA A 144 3.53 4.58 -0.35
N ASN A 145 2.66 4.67 -1.36
CA ASN A 145 1.46 5.50 -1.28
C ASN A 145 0.47 4.99 -0.22
N ALA A 146 0.31 3.67 -0.08
CA ALA A 146 -0.57 3.08 0.93
C ALA A 146 -0.10 3.45 2.34
N TYR A 147 1.20 3.28 2.63
CA TYR A 147 1.79 3.65 3.91
C TYR A 147 1.70 5.16 4.19
N LEU A 148 1.95 6.01 3.20
CA LEU A 148 1.81 7.46 3.37
C LEU A 148 0.36 7.86 3.63
N GLY A 149 -0.58 7.27 2.89
CA GLY A 149 -2.01 7.62 2.95
C GLY A 149 -2.70 7.27 4.26
N VAL A 150 -2.18 6.29 5.01
CA VAL A 150 -2.76 5.87 6.31
C VAL A 150 -2.17 6.60 7.51
N ILE A 151 -1.07 7.36 7.36
CA ILE A 151 -0.43 8.11 8.47
C ILE A 151 -1.46 8.95 9.27
N PRO A 152 -2.36 9.73 8.66
CA PRO A 152 -3.32 10.55 9.41
C PRO A 152 -4.41 9.75 10.13
N SER A 153 -4.59 8.47 9.76
CA SER A 153 -5.63 7.60 10.30
C SER A 153 -5.22 6.90 11.60
N PHE A 154 -3.92 6.89 11.93
CA PHE A 154 -3.44 6.27 13.16
C PHE A 154 -3.76 7.13 14.39
N SER A 155 -4.35 6.51 15.40
CA SER A 155 -4.55 7.16 16.70
C SER A 155 -3.26 7.21 17.52
N ASP A 156 -2.37 6.22 17.32
CA ASP A 156 -1.05 6.13 17.93
C ASP A 156 0.03 6.77 17.05
N LYS A 157 0.75 7.75 17.60
CA LYS A 157 1.82 8.46 16.88
C LYS A 157 3.04 7.59 16.57
N GLY A 158 3.32 6.58 17.39
CA GLY A 158 4.35 5.58 17.13
C GLY A 158 4.00 4.73 15.92
N LEU A 159 2.73 4.33 15.76
CA LEU A 159 2.27 3.63 14.56
C LEU A 159 2.35 4.52 13.31
N ALA A 160 2.02 5.81 13.43
CA ALA A 160 2.21 6.77 12.35
C ALA A 160 3.69 6.88 11.94
N GLN A 161 4.62 6.91 12.90
CA GLN A 161 6.06 6.90 12.63
C GLN A 161 6.54 5.60 11.97
N VAL A 162 6.03 4.45 12.41
CA VAL A 162 6.32 3.15 11.77
C VAL A 162 5.86 3.18 10.32
N SER A 163 4.64 3.61 10.04
CA SER A 163 4.11 3.75 8.67
C SER A 163 4.97 4.68 7.81
N ALA A 164 5.44 5.80 8.36
CA ALA A 164 6.34 6.71 7.65
C ALA A 164 7.71 6.07 7.33
N LYS A 165 8.25 5.23 8.23
CA LYS A 165 9.48 4.48 7.97
C LYS A 165 9.28 3.48 6.83
N LEU A 166 8.22 2.68 6.87
CA LEU A 166 7.93 1.71 5.80
C LEU A 166 7.74 2.41 4.46
N ALA A 167 6.96 3.50 4.43
CA ALA A 167 6.84 4.34 3.22
C ALA A 167 8.20 4.79 2.66
N SER A 168 9.17 5.11 3.53
CA SER A 168 10.51 5.53 3.12
C SER A 168 11.32 4.36 2.55
N ASP A 169 11.21 3.17 3.14
CA ASP A 169 11.84 1.95 2.65
C ASP A 169 11.29 1.60 1.25
N GLU A 170 9.97 1.57 1.07
CA GLU A 170 9.32 1.28 -0.24
C GLU A 170 9.64 2.33 -1.30
N THR A 171 9.76 3.59 -0.88
CA THR A 171 10.24 4.67 -1.77
C THR A 171 11.64 4.37 -2.29
N GLY A 172 12.53 3.86 -1.43
CA GLY A 172 13.88 3.44 -1.81
C GLY A 172 13.86 2.32 -2.85
N HIS A 173 13.04 1.29 -2.64
CA HIS A 173 12.92 0.17 -3.59
C HIS A 173 12.38 0.65 -4.93
N TRP A 174 11.33 1.48 -4.91
CA TRP A 174 10.77 2.11 -6.10
C TRP A 174 11.81 2.92 -6.88
N ILE A 175 12.65 3.72 -6.21
CA ILE A 175 13.71 4.52 -6.84
C ILE A 175 14.73 3.60 -7.52
N VAL A 176 15.22 2.55 -6.83
CA VAL A 176 16.18 1.61 -7.39
C VAL A 176 15.63 0.92 -8.65
N LEU A 177 14.36 0.50 -8.61
CA LEU A 177 13.70 -0.10 -9.77
C LEU A 177 13.53 0.91 -10.92
N SER A 178 13.19 2.15 -10.61
CA SER A 178 13.06 3.24 -11.60
C SER A 178 14.39 3.51 -12.31
N GLN A 179 15.49 3.55 -11.55
CA GLN A 179 16.84 3.69 -12.10
C GLN A 179 17.23 2.49 -12.96
N ALA A 180 16.93 1.26 -12.52
CA ALA A 180 17.21 0.05 -13.29
C ALA A 180 16.43 0.00 -14.62
N LEU A 181 15.26 0.64 -14.66
CA LEU A 181 14.41 0.78 -15.86
C LEU A 181 14.81 1.95 -16.76
N GLY A 182 15.76 2.80 -16.34
CA GLY A 182 16.19 3.99 -17.07
C GLY A 182 15.15 5.12 -17.08
N ASP A 183 14.21 5.12 -16.13
CA ASP A 183 13.21 6.19 -16.03
C ASP A 183 13.83 7.47 -15.46
N ALA A 184 13.30 8.61 -15.90
CA ALA A 184 13.51 9.85 -15.19
C ALA A 184 12.75 9.82 -13.85
N LEU A 185 13.39 10.29 -12.77
CA LEU A 185 12.71 10.47 -11.49
C LEU A 185 11.60 11.52 -11.66
N SER A 186 10.36 11.12 -11.34
CA SER A 186 9.20 12.03 -11.41
C SER A 186 9.32 13.13 -10.34
N PRO A 187 9.11 14.42 -10.68
CA PRO A 187 9.01 15.49 -9.70
C PRO A 187 7.78 15.36 -8.79
N LYS A 188 6.82 14.49 -9.14
CA LYS A 188 5.67 14.11 -8.31
C LYS A 188 5.65 12.59 -8.15
N ALA A 189 6.46 12.10 -7.22
CA ALA A 189 6.62 10.67 -6.96
C ALA A 189 5.37 10.04 -6.31
N PHE A 190 4.71 10.77 -5.41
CA PHE A 190 3.64 10.26 -4.56
C PHE A 190 2.39 11.14 -4.60
N TYR A 191 1.25 10.50 -4.39
CA TYR A 191 -0.06 11.13 -4.38
C TYR A 191 -0.52 11.26 -2.92
N VAL A 192 0.10 12.17 -2.19
CA VAL A 192 -0.33 12.55 -0.85
C VAL A 192 -1.05 13.89 -0.95
N GLY A 193 -2.30 13.93 -0.50
CA GLY A 193 -3.18 15.09 -0.56
C GLY A 193 -4.20 15.07 0.56
#